data_AF-A0A2N2L6T6-F1
#
_entry.id   AF-A0A2N2L6T6-F1
#
_cell.length_a   1.000
_cell.length_b   1.000
_cell.length_c   1.000
_cell.angle_alpha   90.00
_cell.angle_beta   90.00
_cell.angle_gamma   90.00
#
_symmetry.space_group_name_H-M   'P 1'
#
loop_
_entity.id
_entity.type
_entity.pdbx_description
1 polymer ?
#
loop_
_entity_poly.entity_id
_entity_poly.type
_entity_poly.pdbx_seq_one_letter_code
_entity_poly.pdbx_strand_id
1 'polypeptide(L)' 'QATVEQVREKVQKIDLTKDLDVISEAAALCPVCGARTQGAKFCPECGKPLRPKNECPRCGTKTEAGTKFCPECGNKMT' A
#
# COMPACT_ATOMS: atom_id res chain seq x y z
N GLN A 1 -38.49 -19.00 15.58
CA GLN A 1 -38.27 -17.60 15.12
C GLN A 1 -37.49 -16.81 16.17
N ALA A 2 -37.83 -16.89 17.46
CA ALA A 2 -37.14 -16.17 18.56
C ALA A 2 -35.61 -16.35 18.65
N THR A 3 -35.04 -17.51 18.29
CA THR A 3 -33.59 -17.75 18.34
C THR A 3 -32.81 -16.98 17.28
N VAL A 4 -33.42 -16.70 16.12
CA VAL A 4 -32.81 -15.92 15.04
C VAL A 4 -32.70 -14.45 15.43
N GLU A 5 -33.71 -13.90 16.11
CA GLU A 5 -33.68 -12.53 16.61
C GLU A 5 -32.61 -12.32 17.67
N GLN A 6 -32.47 -13.24 18.63
CA GLN A 6 -31.41 -13.16 19.64
C GLN A 6 -30.01 -13.17 19.02
N VAL A 7 -29.79 -13.96 17.96
CA VAL A 7 -28.51 -13.97 17.24
C VAL A 7 -28.29 -12.65 16.51
N ARG A 8 -29.30 -12.12 15.80
CA ARG A 8 -29.20 -10.84 15.09
C ARG A 8 -28.87 -9.68 16.03
N GLU A 9 -29.54 -9.63 17.18
CA GLU A 9 -29.33 -8.55 18.15
C GLU A 9 -27.92 -8.58 18.76
N LYS A 10 -27.38 -9.78 19.00
CA LYS A 10 -25.99 -9.94 19.45
C LYS A 10 -24.98 -9.55 18.37
N VAL A 11 -25.20 -9.95 17.12
CA VAL A 11 -24.31 -9.61 16.00
C VAL A 11 -24.25 -8.09 15.76
N GLN A 12 -25.39 -7.41 15.84
CA GLN A 12 -25.46 -5.95 15.66
C GLN A 12 -24.69 -5.15 16.71
N LYS A 13 -24.50 -5.70 17.91
CA LYS A 13 -23.79 -5.04 19.03
C LYS A 13 -22.28 -5.30 19.02
N ILE A 14 -21.77 -6.14 18.12
CA ILE A 14 -20.34 -6.43 18.03
C ILE A 14 -19.68 -5.33 17.19
N ASP A 15 -18.82 -4.55 17.83
CA ASP A 15 -17.93 -3.62 17.15
C ASP A 15 -16.74 -4.41 16.57
N LEU A 16 -16.73 -4.56 15.24
CA LEU A 16 -15.66 -5.22 14.49
C LEU A 16 -14.51 -4.26 14.11
N THR A 17 -14.64 -2.98 14.44
CA THR A 17 -13.68 -1.91 14.11
C THR A 17 -12.77 -1.54 15.27
N LYS A 18 -13.02 -2.05 16.47
CA LYS A 18 -12.28 -1.72 17.70
C LYS A 18 -10.75 -1.81 17.56
N ASP A 19 -10.25 -2.78 16.80
CA ASP A 19 -8.82 -3.01 16.58
C ASP A 19 -8.30 -2.48 15.24
N LEU A 20 -9.16 -1.83 14.45
CA LEU A 20 -8.78 -1.25 13.16
C LEU A 20 -8.44 0.23 13.35
N ASP A 21 -7.15 0.54 13.36
CA ASP A 21 -6.66 1.92 13.42
C ASP A 21 -6.82 2.60 12.05
N VAL A 22 -8.00 3.18 11.81
CA VAL A 22 -8.35 3.88 10.55
C VAL A 22 -7.92 5.35 10.52
N ILE A 23 -7.25 5.82 11.58
CA ILE A 23 -6.89 7.23 11.77
C ILE A 23 -5.39 7.47 11.56
N SER A 24 -4.55 6.44 11.72
CA SER A 24 -3.14 6.55 11.37
C SER A 24 -2.93 6.72 9.87
N GLU A 25 -2.02 7.63 9.51
CA GLU A 25 -1.56 7.74 8.12
C GLU A 25 -0.93 6.41 7.69
N ALA A 26 -1.36 5.90 6.53
CA ALA A 26 -0.78 4.73 5.90
C ALA A 26 0.69 5.03 5.52
N ALA A 27 1.61 4.78 6.45
CA ALA A 27 3.03 4.95 6.24
C ALA A 27 3.61 3.67 5.64
N ALA A 28 4.07 3.75 4.39
CA ALA A 28 4.85 2.65 3.81
C ALA A 28 6.19 2.56 4.54
N LEU A 29 6.56 1.37 5.02
CA LEU A 29 7.86 1.15 5.65
C LEU A 29 8.91 0.83 4.59
N CYS A 30 10.13 1.34 4.78
CA CYS A 30 11.25 0.98 3.92
C CYS A 30 11.58 -0.51 4.10
N PRO A 31 11.59 -1.33 3.03
CA PRO A 31 11.87 -2.76 3.14
C PRO A 31 13.33 -3.07 3.51
N VAL A 32 14.22 -2.05 3.55
CA VAL A 32 15.64 -2.24 3.82
C VAL A 32 16.06 -1.77 5.21
N CYS A 33 15.54 -0.65 5.70
CA CYS A 33 15.89 -0.13 7.03
C CYS A 33 14.71 0.02 8.00
N GLY A 34 13.47 -0.23 7.56
CA GLY A 34 12.28 -0.11 8.41
C GLY A 34 11.79 1.31 8.67
N ALA A 35 12.46 2.35 8.15
CA ALA A 35 12.04 3.73 8.30
C ALA A 35 10.64 3.98 7.70
N ARG A 36 9.84 4.83 8.34
CA ARG A 36 8.57 5.31 7.78
C ARG A 36 8.84 6.16 6.54
N THR A 37 8.07 5.92 5.48
CA THR A 37 8.20 6.60 4.20
C THR A 37 6.87 7.22 3.83
N GLN A 38 6.92 8.44 3.27
CA GLN A 38 5.75 9.22 2.87
C GLN A 38 5.53 9.17 1.36
N GLY A 39 5.66 7.99 0.74
CA GLY A 39 5.45 7.81 -0.70
C GLY A 39 6.57 8.37 -1.60
N ALA A 40 7.75 8.65 -1.04
CA ALA A 40 8.93 9.04 -1.80
C ALA A 40 9.43 7.92 -2.73
N LYS A 41 10.21 8.27 -3.77
CA LYS A 41 10.86 7.28 -4.66
C LYS A 41 12.03 6.57 -3.98
N PHE A 42 12.70 7.25 -3.06
CA PHE A 42 13.84 6.75 -2.29
C PHE A 42 13.58 6.94 -0.80
N CYS A 43 14.18 6.07 0.01
CA CYS A 43 14.11 6.18 1.45
C CYS A 43 14.88 7.43 1.93
N PRO A 44 14.28 8.32 2.74
CA PRO A 44 14.97 9.51 3.25
C PRO A 44 16.11 9.17 4.23
N GLU A 45 16.03 8.01 4.90
CA GLU A 45 17.02 7.58 5.89
C GLU A 45 18.19 6.81 5.24
N CYS A 46 17.91 5.81 4.40
CA CYS A 46 18.96 4.94 3.84
C CYS A 46 19.26 5.16 2.35
N GLY A 47 18.52 6.03 1.66
CA GLY A 47 18.73 6.36 0.24
C GLY A 47 18.36 5.27 -0.77
N LYS A 48 17.97 4.07 -0.33
CA LYS A 48 17.59 2.98 -1.26
C LYS A 48 16.23 3.23 -1.91
N PRO A 49 16.03 2.76 -3.16
CA PRO A 49 14.76 2.92 -3.86
C PRO A 49 13.66 2.13 -3.14
N LEU A 50 12.49 2.77 -2.97
CA LEU A 50 11.32 2.15 -2.34
C LEU A 50 10.43 1.41 -3.32
N ARG A 51 10.62 1.65 -4.62
CA ARG A 51 9.92 0.95 -5.71
C ARG A 51 10.89 0.05 -6.48
N PRO A 52 10.45 -1.14 -6.90
CA PRO A 52 11.21 -2.00 -7.80
C PRO A 52 11.56 -1.30 -9.12
N LYS A 53 12.76 -1.56 -9.67
CA LYS A 53 13.23 -0.94 -10.92
C LYS A 53 12.41 -1.33 -12.16
N ASN A 54 11.65 -2.41 -12.08
CA ASN A 54 10.78 -2.87 -13.15
C ASN A 54 9.40 -2.20 -13.11
N GLU A 55 9.11 -1.28 -12.18
CA GLU A 55 7.86 -0.54 -12.13
C GLU A 55 8.02 0.87 -12.68
N CYS A 56 7.08 1.32 -13.51
CA CYS A 56 7.10 2.65 -14.06
C CYS A 56 7.01 3.70 -12.93
N PRO A 57 7.93 4.68 -12.86
CA PRO A 57 7.94 5.68 -11.80
C PRO A 57 6.76 6.66 -11.86
N ARG A 58 6.00 6.67 -12.97
CA ARG A 58 4.84 7.54 -13.18
C ARG A 58 3.52 6.82 -12.95
N CYS A 59 3.28 5.69 -13.61
CA CYS A 59 2.00 4.98 -13.56
C CYS A 59 2.00 3.71 -12.71
N GLY A 60 3.17 3.24 -12.23
CA GLY A 60 3.28 2.01 -11.43
C GLY A 60 3.16 0.70 -12.22
N THR A 61 2.95 0.76 -13.53
CA THR A 61 2.89 -0.45 -14.38
C THR A 61 4.20 -1.21 -14.30
N LYS A 62 4.13 -2.52 -14.06
CA LYS A 62 5.27 -3.44 -14.19
C LYS A 62 5.66 -3.57 -15.66
N THR A 63 6.93 -3.39 -15.93
CA THR A 63 7.55 -3.41 -17.25
C THR A 63 8.72 -4.38 -17.27
N GLU A 64 9.10 -4.87 -18.44
CA GLU A 64 10.26 -5.74 -18.56
C GLU A 64 11.56 -4.98 -18.29
N ALA A 65 12.52 -5.68 -17.67
CA ALA A 65 13.82 -5.12 -17.37
C ALA A 65 14.54 -4.66 -18.65
N GLY A 66 15.03 -3.42 -18.68
CA GLY A 66 15.72 -2.84 -19.83
C GLY A 66 14.83 -2.04 -20.80
N THR A 67 13.53 -1.96 -20.54
CA THR A 67 12.61 -1.11 -21.31
C THR A 67 12.98 0.38 -21.12
N LYS A 68 13.18 1.13 -22.22
CA LYS A 68 13.54 2.57 -22.16
C LYS A 68 12.35 3.49 -21.87
N PHE A 69 11.14 3.09 -22.26
CA PHE A 69 9.89 3.87 -22.13
C PHE A 69 8.73 2.97 -21.69
N CYS A 70 7.90 3.43 -20.76
CA CYS A 70 6.74 2.68 -20.29
C CYS A 70 5.72 2.50 -21.44
N PRO A 71 5.27 1.27 -21.74
CA PRO A 71 4.32 1.00 -22.82
C PRO A 71 2.93 1.58 -22.55
N GLU A 72 2.56 1.76 -21.28
CA GLU A 72 1.22 2.26 -20.90
C GLU A 72 1.14 3.79 -20.90
N CYS A 73 2.18 4.48 -20.42
CA CYS A 73 2.12 5.93 -20.20
C CYS A 73 3.18 6.73 -20.95
N GLY A 74 4.04 6.08 -21.75
CA GLY A 74 5.10 6.72 -22.54
C GLY A 74 6.24 7.36 -21.72
N ASN A 75 6.23 7.24 -20.40
CA ASN A 75 7.23 7.88 -19.55
C ASN A 75 8.58 7.15 -19.67
N LYS A 76 9.68 7.91 -19.71
CA LYS A 76 11.03 7.33 -19.69
C LYS A 76 11.23 6.51 -18.41
N MET A 77 11.76 5.31 -18.56
CA MET A 77 12.15 4.45 -17.44
C MET A 77 13.52 4.89 -16.92
N THR A 78 13.74 4.77 -15.61
CA THR A 78 14.96 5.21 -14.91
C THR A 78 15.51 4.11 -14.00
#